data_AF-Q0U203-F1
#
_entry.id   AF-Q0U203-F1
#
_cell.length_a   1.000
_cell.length_b   1.000
_cell.length_c   1.000
_cell.angle_alpha   90.00
_cell.angle_beta   90.00
_cell.angle_gamma   90.00
#
_symmetry.space_group_name_H-M   'P 1'
#
loop_
_entity.id
_entity.type
_entity.pdbx_description
1 polymer ?
#
loop_
_entity_poly.entity_id
_entity_poly.type
_entity_poly.pdbx_seq_one_letter_code
_entity_poly.pdbx_strand_id
1 'polypeptide(L)'
;MTSACANCKKTAADANLQSLKACAKCKTTHYCDRDCQKADWKLHKKICAVNASRAFVPEHSNSYSAARLNDLEKHIPNPFTKLDKGKYLHDRPEKDVYKLLIDSFRIRQADDLNFENKTTPGSVYSGASSSIEAFRQYLSKAASRELLPSWWDAEKQKECEAFGESGAWNDLRKKVDKNEVIQHYGDGKAPMQLRMFADAVYGVGSMGQDGTFMRKQMVQMEKGGPADGGIMSMLNIAR
;
A
#
# COMPACT_ATOMS: atom_id res chain seq x y z
N MET A 1 -1.86 23.07 19.60
CA MET A 1 -2.79 22.49 20.60
C MET A 1 -2.01 22.23 21.87
N THR A 2 -2.49 22.67 23.03
CA THR A 2 -1.83 22.45 24.33
C THR A 2 -2.09 21.02 24.81
N SER A 3 -1.02 20.30 25.21
CA SER A 3 -1.13 18.93 25.70
C SER A 3 -1.66 18.91 27.16
N ALA A 4 -2.59 18.01 27.45
CA ALA A 4 -3.25 17.87 28.76
C ALA A 4 -3.08 16.47 29.34
N CYS A 5 -3.09 16.36 30.67
CA CYS A 5 -2.96 15.10 31.39
C CYS A 5 -4.12 14.16 31.04
N ALA A 6 -3.82 12.95 30.59
CA ALA A 6 -4.86 12.00 30.17
C ALA A 6 -5.77 11.54 31.32
N ASN A 7 -5.30 11.63 32.57
CA ASN A 7 -6.11 11.33 33.76
C ASN A 7 -6.93 12.54 34.24
N CYS A 8 -6.25 13.58 34.76
CA CYS A 8 -6.90 14.70 35.44
C CYS A 8 -7.25 15.89 34.53
N LYS A 9 -6.95 15.80 33.23
CA LYS A 9 -7.25 16.81 32.18
C LYS A 9 -6.61 18.18 32.36
N LYS A 10 -5.82 18.39 33.41
CA LYS A 10 -5.01 19.58 33.63
C LYS A 10 -3.93 19.72 32.57
N THR A 11 -3.70 20.93 32.11
CA THR A 11 -2.50 21.27 31.33
C THR A 11 -1.27 21.32 32.24
N ALA A 12 -0.07 21.45 31.67
CA ALA A 12 1.15 21.66 32.46
C ALA A 12 1.03 22.90 33.35
N ALA A 13 0.46 23.99 32.82
CA ALA A 13 0.22 25.23 33.55
C ALA A 13 -0.74 25.03 34.74
N ASP A 14 -1.89 24.36 34.51
CA ASP A 14 -2.88 24.10 35.58
C ASP A 14 -2.36 23.18 36.70
N ALA A 15 -1.32 22.42 36.40
CA ALA A 15 -0.65 21.53 37.35
C ALA A 15 0.61 22.17 37.99
N ASN A 16 0.92 23.44 37.68
CA ASN A 16 2.18 24.10 38.07
C ASN A 16 3.43 23.29 37.68
N LEU A 17 3.41 22.66 36.50
CA LEU A 17 4.51 21.89 35.94
C LEU A 17 5.08 22.59 34.71
N GLN A 18 6.40 22.49 34.52
CA GLN A 18 7.05 22.98 33.30
C GLN A 18 6.61 22.17 32.07
N SER A 19 6.36 20.87 32.23
CA SER A 19 5.89 19.99 31.17
C SER A 19 5.22 18.73 31.74
N LEU A 20 4.28 18.15 30.99
CA LEU A 20 3.73 16.83 31.31
C LEU A 20 4.72 15.72 30.92
N LYS A 21 4.72 14.62 31.68
CA LYS A 21 5.55 13.44 31.45
C LYS A 21 4.87 12.49 30.47
N ALA A 22 5.57 12.11 29.41
CA ALA A 22 5.08 11.12 28.46
C ALA A 22 5.17 9.69 29.02
N CYS A 23 4.25 8.81 28.59
CA CYS A 23 4.31 7.39 28.90
C CYS A 23 5.61 6.77 28.35
N ALA A 24 6.39 6.10 29.19
CA ALA A 24 7.67 5.52 28.78
C ALA A 24 7.57 4.50 27.63
N LYS A 25 6.44 3.78 27.53
CA LYS A 25 6.24 2.75 26.50
C LYS A 25 5.79 3.32 25.15
N CYS A 26 4.75 4.17 25.15
CA CYS A 26 4.15 4.64 23.91
C CYS A 26 4.51 6.08 23.54
N LYS A 27 5.09 6.87 24.44
CA LYS A 27 5.51 8.28 24.26
C LYS A 27 4.44 9.27 23.77
N THR A 28 3.20 8.83 23.50
CA THR A 28 2.13 9.68 22.94
C THR A 28 1.17 10.23 24.00
N THR A 29 0.93 9.48 25.08
CA THR A 29 0.04 9.91 26.17
C THR A 29 0.83 10.58 27.28
N HIS A 30 0.32 11.71 27.78
CA HIS A 30 0.99 12.59 28.74
C HIS A 30 0.27 12.62 30.10
N TYR A 31 1.04 12.74 31.17
CA TYR A 31 0.57 12.72 32.56
C TYR A 31 1.30 13.76 33.40
N CYS A 32 0.68 14.25 34.47
CA CYS A 32 1.38 15.07 35.46
C CYS A 32 2.53 14.28 36.12
N ASP A 33 2.24 13.04 36.49
CA ASP A 33 3.12 12.17 37.24
C ASP A 33 2.74 10.68 37.05
N ARG A 34 3.43 9.81 37.79
CA ARG A 34 3.23 8.36 37.78
C ARG A 34 1.88 7.96 38.38
N ASP A 35 1.29 8.76 39.25
CA ASP A 35 0.02 8.44 39.91
C ASP A 35 -1.15 8.68 38.96
N CYS A 36 -1.11 9.78 38.20
CA CYS A 36 -2.01 9.99 37.06
C CYS A 36 -1.87 8.89 36.00
N GLN A 37 -0.65 8.43 35.71
CA GLN A 37 -0.46 7.32 34.77
C GLN A 37 -1.07 6.00 35.28
N LYS A 38 -0.89 5.67 36.56
CA LYS A 38 -1.47 4.47 37.18
C LYS A 38 -3.00 4.52 37.21
N ALA A 39 -3.58 5.68 37.51
CA ALA A 39 -5.02 5.88 37.53
C ALA A 39 -5.65 5.65 36.14
N ASP A 40 -5.01 6.15 35.09
CA ASP A 40 -5.45 5.96 33.70
C ASP A 40 -5.12 4.55 33.13
N TRP A 41 -4.28 3.76 33.80
CA TRP A 41 -3.70 2.52 33.24
C TRP A 41 -4.75 1.52 32.72
N LYS A 42 -5.90 1.38 33.38
CA LYS A 42 -6.96 0.46 32.95
C LYS A 42 -7.50 0.81 31.55
N LEU A 43 -7.56 2.10 31.22
CA LEU A 43 -7.98 2.60 29.91
C LEU A 43 -6.78 2.64 28.95
N HIS A 44 -5.68 3.25 29.40
CA HIS A 44 -4.48 3.43 28.60
C HIS A 44 -3.90 2.12 28.08
N LYS A 45 -3.88 1.03 28.87
CA LYS A 45 -3.25 -0.24 28.47
C LYS A 45 -3.80 -0.81 27.16
N LYS A 46 -5.08 -0.55 26.85
CA LYS A 46 -5.74 -1.02 25.62
C LYS A 46 -5.17 -0.35 24.37
N ILE A 47 -4.76 0.91 24.49
CA ILE A 47 -4.19 1.71 23.39
C ILE A 47 -2.67 1.85 23.47
N CYS A 48 -2.07 1.55 24.62
CA CYS A 48 -0.64 1.72 24.86
C CYS A 48 0.21 0.88 23.91
N ALA A 49 -0.17 -0.38 23.67
CA ALA A 49 0.56 -1.25 22.75
C ALA A 49 0.46 -0.77 21.29
N VAL A 50 -0.75 -0.35 20.87
CA VAL A 50 -1.01 0.18 19.52
C VAL A 50 -0.31 1.53 19.30
N ASN A 51 -0.24 2.36 20.33
CA ASN A 51 0.45 3.64 20.26
C ASN A 51 1.96 3.46 20.33
N ALA A 52 2.47 2.45 21.05
CA ALA A 52 3.89 2.14 21.09
C ALA A 52 4.41 1.65 19.73
N SER A 53 3.64 0.84 19.00
CA SER A 53 4.00 0.47 17.63
C SER A 53 3.97 1.67 16.67
N ARG A 54 3.14 2.68 16.94
CA ARG A 54 3.10 3.95 16.18
C ARG A 54 4.17 4.97 16.58
N ALA A 55 4.68 4.90 17.80
CA ALA A 55 5.70 5.82 18.33
C ALA A 55 7.15 5.46 17.91
N PHE A 56 7.31 4.39 17.14
CA PHE A 56 8.57 4.00 16.50
C PHE A 56 8.71 4.52 15.06
N VAL A 57 7.89 5.48 14.64
CA VAL A 57 8.19 6.26 13.43
C VAL A 57 9.07 7.44 13.88
N PRO A 58 10.37 7.48 13.54
CA PRO A 58 11.20 8.63 13.86
C PRO A 58 10.65 9.84 13.11
N GLU A 59 10.30 10.89 13.85
CA GLU A 59 9.72 12.13 13.32
C GLU A 59 10.70 12.96 12.46
N HIS A 60 11.89 12.41 12.16
CA HIS A 60 12.87 12.96 11.21
C HIS A 60 13.66 11.87 10.44
N SER A 61 13.04 10.73 10.12
CA SER A 61 13.59 9.85 9.07
C SER A 61 12.84 10.11 7.77
N ASN A 62 13.54 10.50 6.71
CA ASN A 62 13.01 10.69 5.34
C ASN A 62 11.76 9.85 5.05
N SER A 63 10.57 10.43 5.17
CA SER A 63 9.27 9.72 5.08
C SER A 63 8.89 9.30 3.65
N TYR A 64 9.88 9.25 2.76
CA TYR A 64 9.74 8.95 1.35
C TYR A 64 10.57 7.74 0.90
N SER A 65 11.34 7.13 1.81
CA SER A 65 11.88 5.79 1.55
C SER A 65 10.72 4.80 1.46
N ALA A 66 10.53 4.21 0.28
CA ALA A 66 9.53 3.17 0.01
C ALA A 66 9.40 2.21 1.20
N ALA A 67 8.22 2.11 1.80
CA ALA A 67 8.03 1.13 2.88
C ALA A 67 8.28 -0.27 2.32
N ARG A 68 8.88 -1.15 3.13
CA ARG A 68 8.99 -2.56 2.75
C ARG A 68 7.58 -3.14 2.71
N LEU A 69 7.14 -3.54 1.52
CA LEU A 69 5.87 -4.26 1.37
C LEU A 69 6.00 -5.60 2.08
N ASN A 70 5.03 -5.91 2.92
CA ASN A 70 4.89 -7.22 3.54
C ASN A 70 4.72 -8.30 2.46
N ASP A 71 5.13 -9.53 2.80
CA ASP A 71 5.05 -10.69 1.91
C ASP A 71 5.89 -10.58 0.60
N LEU A 72 6.66 -9.51 0.41
CA LEU A 72 7.71 -9.44 -0.60
C LEU A 72 9.07 -9.71 0.03
N GLU A 73 9.82 -10.64 -0.57
CA GLU A 73 11.13 -11.05 -0.08
C GLU A 73 12.11 -9.88 -0.17
N LYS A 74 12.15 -9.20 -1.32
CA LYS A 74 13.12 -8.13 -1.59
C LYS A 74 12.49 -6.75 -1.51
N HIS A 75 13.11 -5.90 -0.68
CA HIS A 75 12.83 -4.47 -0.68
C HIS A 75 13.42 -3.82 -1.93
N ILE A 76 12.60 -3.06 -2.65
CA ILE A 76 13.03 -2.27 -3.80
C ILE A 76 12.87 -0.79 -3.45
N PRO A 77 13.96 -0.01 -3.45
CA PRO A 77 13.88 1.43 -3.22
C PRO A 77 13.24 2.12 -4.43
N ASN A 78 12.52 3.22 -4.17
CA ASN A 78 11.91 4.09 -5.18
C ASN A 78 11.02 3.35 -6.21
N PRO A 79 10.00 2.58 -5.77
CA PRO A 79 9.09 1.84 -6.63
C PRO A 79 8.40 2.69 -7.69
N PHE A 80 8.00 3.93 -7.41
CA PHE A 80 7.36 4.83 -8.39
C PHE A 80 8.34 5.30 -9.46
N THR A 81 9.60 5.55 -9.09
CA THR A 81 10.69 5.81 -10.05
C THR A 81 10.94 4.60 -10.94
N LYS A 82 10.91 3.38 -10.37
CA LYS A 82 11.01 2.17 -11.17
C LYS A 82 9.80 1.95 -12.07
N LEU A 83 8.59 2.27 -11.61
CA LEU A 83 7.36 2.24 -12.43
C LEU A 83 7.48 3.18 -13.63
N ASP A 84 7.95 4.40 -13.42
CA ASP A 84 8.15 5.38 -14.49
C ASP A 84 9.16 4.94 -15.54
N LYS A 85 10.20 4.22 -15.12
CA LYS A 85 11.21 3.65 -16.02
C LYS A 85 10.78 2.32 -16.67
N GLY A 86 9.59 1.80 -16.37
CA GLY A 86 9.17 0.46 -16.80
C GLY A 86 9.99 -0.67 -16.17
N LYS A 87 10.64 -0.41 -15.03
CA LYS A 87 11.52 -1.35 -14.31
C LYS A 87 10.97 -1.84 -12.98
N TYR A 88 9.67 -1.71 -12.74
CA TYR A 88 9.04 -2.02 -11.45
C TYR A 88 9.23 -3.47 -10.99
N LEU A 89 9.14 -4.42 -11.93
CA LEU A 89 9.31 -5.85 -11.66
C LEU A 89 10.79 -6.30 -11.70
N HIS A 90 11.68 -5.45 -12.18
CA HIS A 90 13.09 -5.81 -12.34
C HIS A 90 13.81 -5.84 -10.99
N ASP A 91 14.84 -6.68 -10.93
CA ASP A 91 15.65 -6.95 -9.74
C ASP A 91 14.87 -7.59 -8.57
N ARG A 92 13.73 -8.22 -8.83
CA ARG A 92 12.93 -8.94 -7.83
C ARG A 92 13.06 -10.47 -7.99
N PRO A 93 12.91 -11.24 -6.90
CA PRO A 93 12.71 -12.69 -6.96
C PRO A 93 11.48 -13.06 -7.80
N GLU A 94 11.50 -14.25 -8.39
CA GLU A 94 10.41 -14.73 -9.28
C GLU A 94 9.04 -14.68 -8.61
N LYS A 95 8.96 -15.17 -7.36
CA LYS A 95 7.70 -15.16 -6.59
C LYS A 95 7.17 -13.75 -6.34
N ASP A 96 8.04 -12.79 -6.02
CA ASP A 96 7.63 -11.39 -5.84
C ASP A 96 7.04 -10.82 -7.14
N VAL A 97 7.62 -11.20 -8.29
CA VAL A 97 7.10 -10.80 -9.61
C VAL A 97 5.74 -11.42 -9.88
N TYR A 98 5.55 -12.71 -9.58
CA TYR A 98 4.25 -13.38 -9.74
C TYR A 98 3.16 -12.72 -8.90
N LYS A 99 3.44 -12.46 -7.62
CA LYS A 99 2.51 -11.76 -6.70
C LYS A 99 2.07 -10.41 -7.26
N LEU A 100 3.03 -9.56 -7.64
CA LEU A 100 2.75 -8.21 -8.15
C LEU A 100 2.01 -8.22 -9.49
N LEU A 101 2.32 -9.16 -10.40
CA LEU A 101 1.59 -9.33 -11.66
C LEU A 101 0.13 -9.69 -11.40
N ILE A 102 -0.11 -10.66 -10.52
CA ILE A 102 -1.47 -11.12 -10.22
C ILE A 102 -2.30 -10.02 -9.54
N ASP A 103 -1.77 -9.34 -8.52
CA ASP A 103 -2.60 -8.37 -7.80
C ASP A 103 -2.76 -7.04 -8.50
N SER A 104 -1.81 -6.65 -9.36
CA SER A 104 -2.04 -5.51 -10.26
C SER A 104 -3.20 -5.78 -11.21
N PHE A 105 -3.32 -7.01 -11.70
CA PHE A 105 -4.48 -7.42 -12.48
C PHE A 105 -5.76 -7.48 -11.62
N ARG A 106 -5.74 -8.15 -10.45
CA ARG A 106 -6.92 -8.28 -9.58
C ARG A 106 -7.49 -6.93 -9.13
N ILE A 107 -6.63 -5.99 -8.73
CA ILE A 107 -7.07 -4.65 -8.32
C ILE A 107 -7.61 -3.85 -9.50
N ARG A 108 -7.03 -4.00 -10.69
CA ARG A 108 -7.53 -3.34 -11.90
C ARG A 108 -8.93 -3.81 -12.27
N GLN A 109 -9.20 -5.11 -12.18
CA GLN A 109 -10.54 -5.64 -12.40
C GLN A 109 -11.57 -5.12 -11.39
N ALA A 110 -11.16 -4.99 -10.11
CA ALA A 110 -12.01 -4.41 -9.09
C ALA A 110 -12.33 -2.93 -9.38
N ASP A 111 -11.33 -2.15 -9.77
CA ASP A 111 -11.47 -0.74 -10.12
C ASP A 111 -12.35 -0.55 -11.38
N ASP A 112 -12.13 -1.35 -12.44
CA ASP A 112 -12.93 -1.30 -13.67
C ASP A 112 -14.43 -1.55 -13.38
N LEU A 113 -14.74 -2.49 -12.46
CA LEU A 113 -16.13 -2.71 -12.03
C LEU A 113 -16.64 -1.53 -11.19
N ASN A 114 -15.90 -1.10 -10.17
CA ASN A 114 -16.37 -0.12 -9.20
C ASN A 114 -16.53 1.28 -9.79
N PHE A 115 -15.64 1.70 -10.71
CA PHE A 115 -15.62 3.05 -11.26
C PHE A 115 -16.26 3.16 -12.64
N GLU A 116 -16.18 2.09 -13.45
CA GLU A 116 -16.67 2.12 -14.84
C GLU A 116 -17.85 1.18 -15.09
N ASN A 117 -18.26 0.38 -14.10
CA ASN A 117 -19.22 -0.70 -14.26
C ASN A 117 -18.83 -1.67 -15.40
N LYS A 118 -17.52 -1.85 -15.61
CA LYS A 118 -16.95 -2.71 -16.65
C LYS A 118 -16.49 -4.03 -16.06
N THR A 119 -16.71 -5.11 -16.78
CA THR A 119 -16.21 -6.44 -16.42
C THR A 119 -15.28 -6.94 -17.52
N THR A 120 -14.19 -7.61 -17.12
CA THR A 120 -13.30 -8.27 -18.07
C THR A 120 -13.90 -9.62 -18.49
N PRO A 121 -14.13 -9.90 -19.77
CA PRO A 121 -14.58 -11.23 -20.22
C PRO A 121 -13.61 -12.34 -19.78
N GLY A 122 -14.14 -13.49 -19.37
CA GLY A 122 -13.33 -14.61 -18.87
C GLY A 122 -12.75 -14.36 -17.47
N SER A 123 -13.45 -13.59 -16.64
CA SER A 123 -13.04 -13.32 -15.26
C SER A 123 -14.11 -13.62 -14.22
N VAL A 124 -13.70 -13.63 -12.95
CA VAL A 124 -14.61 -13.75 -11.80
C VAL A 124 -15.63 -12.61 -11.70
N TYR A 125 -15.41 -11.51 -12.41
CA TYR A 125 -16.35 -10.40 -12.49
C TYR A 125 -17.36 -10.57 -13.63
N SER A 126 -17.09 -11.41 -14.62
CA SER A 126 -18.01 -11.78 -15.70
C SER A 126 -18.67 -13.15 -15.49
N GLY A 127 -18.56 -13.74 -14.29
CA GLY A 127 -19.16 -15.04 -13.93
C GLY A 127 -18.29 -16.27 -14.18
N ALA A 128 -17.03 -16.13 -14.59
CA ALA A 128 -16.12 -17.27 -14.71
C ALA A 128 -15.64 -17.75 -13.31
N SER A 129 -15.26 -19.03 -13.20
CA SER A 129 -14.74 -19.61 -11.96
C SER A 129 -13.33 -19.16 -11.60
N SER A 130 -12.57 -18.68 -12.58
CA SER A 130 -11.20 -18.18 -12.47
C SER A 130 -10.99 -17.05 -13.46
N SER A 131 -10.10 -16.10 -13.13
CA SER A 131 -9.68 -15.05 -14.06
C SER A 131 -8.46 -15.41 -14.89
N ILE A 132 -8.06 -16.69 -14.91
CA ILE A 132 -6.82 -17.16 -15.57
C ILE A 132 -6.76 -16.82 -17.06
N GLU A 133 -7.88 -16.93 -17.79
CA GLU A 133 -7.92 -16.62 -19.22
C GLU A 133 -7.70 -15.12 -19.49
N ALA A 134 -8.38 -14.26 -18.73
CA ALA A 134 -8.18 -12.82 -18.78
C ALA A 134 -6.76 -12.43 -18.31
N PHE A 135 -6.21 -13.12 -17.32
CA PHE A 135 -4.86 -12.90 -16.83
C PHE A 135 -3.79 -13.24 -17.87
N ARG A 136 -3.97 -14.31 -18.67
CA ARG A 136 -3.07 -14.62 -19.79
C ARG A 136 -3.01 -13.48 -20.82
N GLN A 137 -4.14 -12.84 -21.11
CA GLN A 137 -4.17 -11.68 -22.00
C GLN A 137 -3.43 -10.48 -21.37
N TYR A 138 -3.56 -10.30 -20.05
CA TYR A 138 -2.82 -9.28 -19.32
C TYR A 138 -1.30 -9.51 -19.37
N LEU A 139 -0.84 -10.75 -19.16
CA LEU A 139 0.57 -11.11 -19.28
C LEU A 139 1.12 -10.89 -20.70
N SER A 140 0.35 -11.24 -21.73
CA SER A 140 0.72 -10.97 -23.13
C SER A 140 0.94 -9.48 -23.40
N LYS A 141 0.11 -8.60 -22.83
CA LYS A 141 0.29 -7.15 -22.91
C LYS A 141 1.51 -6.66 -22.13
N ALA A 142 1.80 -7.25 -20.97
CA ALA A 142 2.99 -6.90 -20.19
C ALA A 142 4.27 -7.26 -20.94
N ALA A 143 4.28 -8.42 -21.61
CA ALA A 143 5.40 -8.91 -22.42
C ALA A 143 5.66 -8.01 -23.65
N SER A 144 4.61 -7.60 -24.36
CA SER A 144 4.75 -6.76 -25.56
C SER A 144 5.22 -5.33 -25.27
N ARG A 145 5.25 -4.91 -24.00
CA ARG A 145 5.67 -3.59 -23.53
C ARG A 145 7.00 -3.59 -22.79
N GLU A 146 7.74 -4.71 -22.82
CA GLU A 146 9.06 -4.86 -22.17
C GLU A 146 9.06 -4.54 -20.65
N LEU A 147 7.93 -4.79 -19.97
CA LEU A 147 7.77 -4.54 -18.53
C LEU A 147 8.24 -5.72 -17.66
N LEU A 148 8.48 -6.87 -18.29
CA LEU A 148 8.83 -8.12 -17.62
C LEU A 148 10.35 -8.24 -17.47
N PRO A 149 10.85 -8.90 -16.40
CA PRO A 149 12.27 -9.17 -16.22
C PRO A 149 12.88 -9.98 -17.37
N SER A 150 14.19 -9.89 -17.56
CA SER A 150 14.91 -10.58 -18.65
C SER A 150 14.87 -12.11 -18.56
N TRP A 151 14.62 -12.65 -17.37
CA TRP A 151 14.45 -14.09 -17.14
C TRP A 151 13.04 -14.58 -17.46
N TRP A 152 12.10 -13.68 -17.78
CA TRP A 152 10.72 -14.06 -18.05
C TRP A 152 10.60 -14.79 -19.39
N ASP A 153 10.01 -15.98 -19.36
CA ASP A 153 9.74 -16.81 -20.51
C ASP A 153 8.39 -17.57 -20.39
N ALA A 154 8.14 -18.49 -21.32
CA ALA A 154 6.91 -19.28 -21.33
C ALA A 154 6.80 -20.27 -20.15
N GLU A 155 7.92 -20.71 -19.57
CA GLU A 155 7.92 -21.58 -18.40
C GLU A 155 7.53 -20.76 -17.16
N LYS A 156 8.14 -19.59 -16.99
CA LYS A 156 7.84 -18.65 -15.91
C LYS A 156 6.43 -18.10 -15.97
N GLN A 157 5.88 -17.92 -17.17
CA GLN A 157 4.46 -17.66 -17.32
C GLN A 157 3.59 -18.79 -16.77
N LYS A 158 3.88 -20.06 -17.10
CA LYS A 158 3.12 -21.21 -16.57
C LYS A 158 3.24 -21.34 -15.05
N GLU A 159 4.43 -21.09 -14.50
CA GLU A 159 4.64 -21.04 -13.05
C GLU A 159 3.81 -19.93 -12.39
N CYS A 160 3.78 -18.74 -12.98
CA CYS A 160 2.98 -17.61 -12.50
C CYS A 160 1.48 -17.92 -12.54
N GLU A 161 1.01 -18.54 -13.62
CA GLU A 161 -0.37 -19.02 -13.78
C GLU A 161 -0.73 -20.04 -12.70
N ALA A 162 0.10 -21.06 -12.50
CA ALA A 162 -0.10 -22.07 -11.46
C ALA A 162 -0.07 -21.48 -10.05
N PHE A 163 0.81 -20.51 -9.80
CA PHE A 163 0.85 -19.77 -8.53
C PHE A 163 -0.46 -18.99 -8.31
N GLY A 164 -1.00 -18.37 -9.36
CA GLY A 164 -2.29 -17.67 -9.34
C GLY A 164 -3.50 -18.57 -9.09
N GLU A 165 -3.38 -19.89 -9.20
CA GLU A 165 -4.45 -20.85 -8.88
C GLU A 165 -4.10 -21.76 -7.68
N SER A 166 -3.01 -21.47 -6.97
CA SER A 166 -2.50 -22.29 -5.86
C SER A 166 -3.32 -22.24 -4.58
N GLY A 167 -4.23 -21.27 -4.45
CA GLY A 167 -4.95 -21.01 -3.19
C GLY A 167 -4.25 -20.04 -2.25
N ALA A 168 -3.08 -19.52 -2.63
CA ALA A 168 -2.40 -18.43 -1.94
C ALA A 168 -3.25 -17.15 -1.87
N TRP A 169 -2.75 -16.08 -1.26
CA TRP A 169 -3.49 -14.82 -1.19
C TRP A 169 -3.73 -14.21 -2.59
N ASN A 170 -2.75 -14.34 -3.49
CA ASN A 170 -2.76 -13.89 -4.88
C ASN A 170 -3.54 -14.86 -5.79
N ASP A 171 -4.79 -15.20 -5.42
CA ASP A 171 -5.60 -16.19 -6.13
C ASP A 171 -6.52 -15.52 -7.17
N LEU A 172 -6.38 -15.91 -8.44
CA LEU A 172 -7.15 -15.39 -9.58
C LEU A 172 -8.64 -15.77 -9.55
N ARG A 173 -9.02 -16.69 -8.66
CA ARG A 173 -10.41 -17.08 -8.39
C ARG A 173 -11.08 -16.19 -7.34
N LYS A 174 -10.32 -15.29 -6.70
CA LYS A 174 -10.80 -14.40 -5.64
C LYS A 174 -10.76 -12.94 -6.09
N LYS A 175 -11.86 -12.24 -5.81
CA LYS A 175 -11.92 -10.77 -5.90
C LYS A 175 -11.00 -10.16 -4.84
N VAL A 176 -10.72 -8.88 -4.98
CA VAL A 176 -9.93 -8.12 -4.01
C VAL A 176 -10.46 -6.70 -3.91
N ASP A 177 -10.38 -6.10 -2.73
CA ASP A 177 -10.58 -4.67 -2.54
C ASP A 177 -9.31 -3.94 -2.08
N LYS A 178 -9.37 -2.60 -2.11
CA LYS A 178 -8.27 -1.72 -1.72
C LYS A 178 -7.78 -1.97 -0.29
N ASN A 179 -8.67 -2.20 0.66
CA ASN A 179 -8.31 -2.38 2.07
C ASN A 179 -7.63 -3.73 2.28
N GLU A 180 -8.09 -4.78 1.62
CA GLU A 180 -7.45 -6.10 1.65
C GLU A 180 -6.00 -6.03 1.14
N VAL A 181 -5.77 -5.30 0.04
CA VAL A 181 -4.42 -5.06 -0.51
C VAL A 181 -3.54 -4.30 0.50
N ILE A 182 -4.07 -3.24 1.12
CA ILE A 182 -3.32 -2.45 2.13
C ILE A 182 -2.96 -3.32 3.33
N GLN A 183 -3.90 -4.14 3.82
CA GLN A 183 -3.68 -5.03 4.95
C GLN A 183 -2.63 -6.10 4.62
N HIS A 184 -2.72 -6.69 3.44
CA HIS A 184 -1.78 -7.72 3.00
C HIS A 184 -0.35 -7.18 2.87
N TYR A 185 -0.17 -6.08 2.12
CA TYR A 185 1.16 -5.51 1.85
C TYR A 185 1.67 -4.55 2.92
N GLY A 186 0.84 -4.13 3.88
CA GLY A 186 1.24 -3.27 4.99
C GLY A 186 1.58 -1.83 4.62
N ASP A 187 1.27 -1.38 3.40
CA ASP A 187 1.51 0.00 2.94
C ASP A 187 0.24 0.57 2.29
N GLY A 188 -0.18 1.75 2.75
CA GLY A 188 -1.29 2.51 2.16
C GLY A 188 -1.05 2.90 0.69
N LYS A 189 0.20 2.90 0.23
CA LYS A 189 0.58 3.18 -1.15
C LYS A 189 0.65 1.92 -2.03
N ALA A 190 0.52 0.72 -1.47
CA ALA A 190 0.59 -0.53 -2.26
C ALA A 190 -0.48 -0.61 -3.37
N PRO A 191 -1.78 -0.28 -3.13
CA PRO A 191 -2.78 -0.22 -4.19
C PRO A 191 -2.39 0.70 -5.34
N MET A 192 -1.79 1.84 -5.03
CA MET A 192 -1.37 2.80 -6.05
C MET A 192 -0.21 2.27 -6.89
N GLN A 193 0.78 1.60 -6.29
CA GLN A 193 1.85 0.96 -7.06
C GLN A 193 1.28 -0.10 -8.03
N LEU A 194 0.35 -0.93 -7.55
CA LEU A 194 -0.29 -1.97 -8.36
C LEU A 194 -1.13 -1.41 -9.49
N ARG A 195 -1.92 -0.35 -9.23
CA ARG A 195 -2.71 0.36 -10.26
C ARG A 195 -1.83 0.96 -11.33
N MET A 196 -0.80 1.71 -10.92
CA MET A 196 0.12 2.34 -11.86
C MET A 196 0.86 1.30 -12.72
N PHE A 197 1.16 0.13 -12.16
CA PHE A 197 1.72 -0.97 -12.92
C PHE A 197 0.70 -1.54 -13.93
N ALA A 198 -0.55 -1.76 -13.51
CA ALA A 198 -1.61 -2.21 -14.41
C ALA A 198 -1.86 -1.21 -15.55
N ASP A 199 -1.81 0.08 -15.26
CA ASP A 199 -1.91 1.13 -16.27
C ASP A 199 -0.76 1.06 -17.29
N ALA A 200 0.46 0.74 -16.84
CA ALA A 200 1.58 0.51 -17.74
C ALA A 200 1.34 -0.72 -18.64
N VAL A 201 0.77 -1.80 -18.10
CA VAL A 201 0.44 -3.02 -18.85
C VAL A 201 -0.67 -2.78 -19.88
N TYR A 202 -1.77 -2.14 -19.49
CA TYR A 202 -2.87 -1.81 -20.42
C TYR A 202 -2.50 -0.67 -21.37
N GLY A 203 -1.59 0.22 -20.96
CA GLY A 203 -1.24 1.47 -21.65
C GLY A 203 -2.27 2.58 -21.47
N VAL A 204 -3.23 2.40 -20.56
CA VAL A 204 -4.29 3.35 -20.26
C VAL A 204 -4.70 3.22 -18.79
N GLY A 205 -4.87 4.37 -18.13
CA GLY A 205 -5.37 4.44 -16.76
C GLY A 205 -6.79 3.93 -16.62
N SER A 206 -7.19 3.57 -15.40
CA SER A 206 -8.62 3.47 -15.07
C SER A 206 -9.32 4.81 -15.33
N MET A 207 -10.60 4.77 -15.72
CA MET A 207 -11.40 5.91 -16.18
C MET A 207 -10.86 6.62 -17.44
N GLY A 208 -9.94 6.01 -18.18
CA GLY A 208 -9.31 6.63 -19.35
C GLY A 208 -8.41 7.82 -19.01
N GLN A 209 -8.04 7.99 -17.74
CA GLN A 209 -7.19 9.10 -17.31
C GLN A 209 -5.74 8.89 -17.73
N ASP A 210 -5.09 9.98 -18.12
CA ASP A 210 -3.65 10.01 -18.33
C ASP A 210 -2.93 10.00 -16.96
N GLY A 211 -2.48 8.81 -16.57
CA GLY A 211 -1.76 8.58 -15.30
C GLY A 211 -0.37 9.21 -15.24
N THR A 212 0.13 9.87 -16.29
CA THR A 212 1.47 10.51 -16.29
C THR A 212 1.61 11.59 -15.23
N PHE A 213 0.56 12.39 -14.98
CA PHE A 213 0.59 13.43 -13.94
C PHE A 213 0.79 12.81 -12.55
N MET A 214 -0.07 11.85 -12.18
CA MET A 214 0.02 11.16 -10.90
C MET A 214 1.37 10.43 -10.75
N ARG A 215 1.87 9.81 -11.83
CA ARG A 215 3.17 9.15 -11.85
C ARG A 215 4.33 10.09 -11.57
N LYS A 216 4.41 11.22 -12.28
CA LYS A 216 5.46 12.23 -12.07
C LYS A 216 5.44 12.79 -10.65
N GLN A 217 4.25 13.02 -10.09
CA GLN A 217 4.11 13.48 -8.71
C GLN A 217 4.64 12.44 -7.72
N MET A 218 4.28 11.17 -7.88
CA MET A 218 4.75 10.10 -6.99
C MET A 218 6.27 9.94 -7.04
N VAL A 219 6.89 10.10 -8.21
CA VAL A 219 8.36 10.13 -8.36
C VAL A 219 8.99 11.32 -7.64
N GLN A 220 8.36 12.50 -7.69
CA GLN A 220 8.85 13.67 -6.95
C GLN A 220 8.75 13.46 -5.44
N MET A 221 7.63 12.91 -4.97
CA MET A 221 7.45 12.57 -3.56
C MET A 221 8.54 11.61 -3.09
N GLU A 222 8.84 10.52 -3.82
CA GLU A 222 9.94 9.61 -3.48
C GLU A 222 11.30 10.29 -3.31
N LYS A 223 11.56 11.34 -4.09
CA LYS A 223 12.81 12.12 -4.04
C LYS A 223 12.84 13.17 -2.92
N GLY A 224 11.85 13.18 -2.02
CA GLY A 224 11.73 14.16 -0.95
C GLY A 224 11.02 15.45 -1.34
N GLY A 225 10.34 15.47 -2.49
CA GLY A 225 9.52 16.60 -2.93
C GLY A 225 8.26 16.79 -2.07
N PRO A 226 7.64 17.98 -2.10
CA PRO A 226 6.44 18.27 -1.33
C PRO A 226 5.26 17.37 -1.77
N ALA A 227 4.51 16.86 -0.79
CA ALA A 227 3.26 16.17 -1.03
C ALA A 227 2.16 17.20 -1.33
N ASP A 228 1.51 17.10 -2.49
CA ASP A 228 0.33 17.91 -2.77
C ASP A 228 -0.87 17.39 -1.94
N GLY A 229 -1.45 18.27 -1.12
CA GLY A 229 -2.56 17.94 -0.23
C GLY A 229 -3.85 17.52 -0.97
N GLY A 230 -4.06 18.02 -2.20
CA GLY A 230 -5.19 17.63 -3.04
C GLY A 230 -5.10 16.18 -3.52
N ILE A 231 -3.88 15.70 -3.75
CA ILE A 231 -3.59 14.33 -4.21
C ILE A 231 -3.79 13.32 -3.08
N MET A 232 -3.38 13.65 -1.85
CA MET A 232 -3.70 12.82 -0.68
C MET A 232 -5.22 12.67 -0.47
N SER A 233 -6.01 13.68 -0.85
CA SER A 233 -7.46 13.59 -0.86
C SER A 233 -7.96 12.61 -1.95
N MET A 234 -7.43 12.68 -3.18
CA MET A 234 -7.78 11.75 -4.26
C MET A 234 -7.42 10.30 -3.93
N LEU A 235 -6.28 10.07 -3.26
CA LEU A 235 -5.87 8.76 -2.76
C LEU A 235 -6.86 8.19 -1.73
N ASN A 236 -7.56 9.05 -0.99
CA ASN A 236 -8.58 8.68 -0.03
C ASN A 236 -10.00 8.60 -0.64
N ILE A 237 -10.28 9.31 -1.73
CA ILE A 237 -11.59 9.41 -2.39
C ILE A 237 -11.95 8.17 -3.23
N ALA A 238 -10.98 7.33 -3.59
CA ALA A 238 -11.24 5.97 -4.09
C ALA A 238 -11.74 5.05 -2.95
N ARG A 239 -12.92 5.39 -2.40
CA ARG A 239 -13.73 4.67 -1.41
C ARG A 239 -14.75 3.80 -2.12
#